data_AF-A0AAX0IWK8-F1
#
_entry.id   AF-A0AAX0IWK8-F1
#
_cell.length_a   1.000
_cell.length_b   1.000
_cell.length_c   1.000
_cell.angle_alpha   90.00
_cell.angle_beta   90.00
_cell.angle_gamma   90.00
#
_symmetry.space_group_name_H-M   'P 1'
#
loop_
_entity.id
_entity.type
_entity.pdbx_description
1 polymer ?
#
loop_
_entity_poly.entity_id
_entity_poly.type
_entity_poly.pdbx_seq_one_letter_code
_entity_poly.pdbx_strand_id
1 'polypeptide(L)'
;MSKLTIKKYQEYLENVYKNRNNDQGLFIKLVEEIGEVAEQISIRDGRKDGDKEAVIEELGKELADVIHYTIAIAGVNGIDLEKVILEKDLSAAIKYQHSTNLMEYIEQTAKND
;
A
#
# COMPACT_ATOMS: atom_id res chain seq x y z
N MET A 1 17.19 -7.65 12.41
CA MET A 1 16.78 -6.49 11.59
C MET A 1 15.50 -5.92 12.18
N SER A 2 15.27 -4.61 12.13
CA SER A 2 13.99 -4.03 12.55
C SER A 2 12.88 -4.42 11.57
N LYS A 3 11.70 -4.80 12.07
CA LYS A 3 10.51 -5.03 11.23
C LYS A 3 10.16 -3.74 10.47
N LEU A 4 9.83 -3.86 9.18
CA LEU A 4 9.24 -2.77 8.38
C LEU A 4 7.82 -2.51 8.91
N THR A 5 7.46 -1.24 9.10
CA THR A 5 6.11 -0.82 9.48
C THR A 5 5.64 0.29 8.55
N ILE A 6 4.33 0.49 8.44
CA ILE A 6 3.76 1.59 7.62
C ILE A 6 4.33 2.92 8.11
N LYS A 7 4.32 3.16 9.42
CA LYS A 7 4.90 4.37 10.02
C LYS A 7 6.35 4.63 9.60
N LYS A 8 7.24 3.64 9.78
CA LYS A 8 8.65 3.80 9.41
C LYS A 8 8.84 3.99 7.91
N TYR A 9 8.02 3.30 7.11
CA TYR A 9 8.10 3.45 5.66
C TYR A 9 7.64 4.83 5.22
N GLN A 10 6.56 5.36 5.81
CA GLN A 10 6.08 6.70 5.57
C GLN A 10 7.10 7.76 5.98
N GLU A 11 7.69 7.66 7.16
CA GLU A 11 8.76 8.56 7.62
C GLU A 11 9.96 8.55 6.67
N TYR A 12 10.34 7.38 6.14
CA TYR A 12 11.38 7.26 5.14
C TYR A 12 11.01 7.98 3.83
N LEU A 13 9.81 7.73 3.30
CA LEU A 13 9.36 8.30 2.03
C LEU A 13 9.13 9.81 2.12
N GLU A 14 8.58 10.31 3.24
CA GLU A 14 8.48 11.74 3.50
C GLU A 14 9.85 12.40 3.39
N ASN A 15 10.90 11.81 3.97
CA ASN A 15 12.26 12.33 3.86
C ASN A 15 12.82 12.26 2.43
N VAL A 16 12.55 11.18 1.70
CA VAL A 16 12.97 11.01 0.29
C VAL A 16 12.33 12.08 -0.61
N TYR A 17 11.06 12.40 -0.38
CA TYR A 17 10.28 13.29 -1.23
C TYR A 17 10.15 14.72 -0.69
N LYS A 18 10.71 15.04 0.48
CA LYS A 18 10.58 16.34 1.19
C LYS A 18 10.85 17.59 0.35
N ASN A 19 11.72 17.50 -0.66
CA ASN A 19 12.08 18.62 -1.54
C ASN A 19 11.44 18.53 -2.94
N ARG A 20 10.59 17.52 -3.18
CA ARG A 20 9.86 17.33 -4.43
C ARG A 20 8.43 17.81 -4.20
N ASN A 21 8.20 19.12 -4.37
CA ASN A 21 6.87 19.75 -4.31
C ASN A 21 6.02 19.32 -5.52
N ASN A 22 5.72 18.04 -5.67
CA ASN A 22 5.01 17.54 -6.83
C ASN A 22 4.10 16.35 -6.50
N ASP A 23 3.03 16.62 -5.76
CA ASP A 23 1.91 15.67 -5.56
C ASP A 23 1.41 15.11 -6.90
N GLN A 24 1.36 15.96 -7.93
CA GLN A 24 0.92 15.56 -9.26
C GLN A 24 1.86 14.51 -9.87
N GLY A 25 3.18 14.64 -9.67
CA GLY A 25 4.15 13.66 -10.14
C GLY A 25 4.03 12.31 -9.43
N LEU A 26 3.86 12.32 -8.10
CA LEU A 26 3.62 11.09 -7.33
C LEU A 26 2.30 10.43 -7.72
N PHE A 27 1.26 11.23 -7.97
CA PHE A 27 -0.03 10.73 -8.43
C PHE A 27 0.04 10.12 -9.83
N ILE A 28 0.74 10.75 -10.77
CA ILE A 28 0.96 10.19 -12.12
C ILE A 28 1.66 8.84 -12.02
N LYS A 29 2.72 8.74 -11.20
CA LYS A 29 3.39 7.47 -10.95
C LYS A 29 2.46 6.42 -10.35
N LEU A 30 1.68 6.76 -9.31
CA LEU A 30 0.69 5.84 -8.74
C LEU A 30 -0.29 5.28 -9.80
N VAL A 31 -0.77 6.12 -10.71
CA VAL A 31 -1.67 5.68 -11.80
C VAL A 31 -0.96 4.76 -12.80
N GLU A 32 0.30 5.04 -13.11
CA GLU A 32 1.15 4.18 -13.94
C GLU A 32 1.27 2.78 -13.32
N GLU A 33 1.63 2.71 -12.03
CA GLU A 33 1.79 1.41 -11.33
C GLU A 33 0.48 0.61 -11.27
N ILE A 34 -0.66 1.30 -11.10
CA ILE A 34 -1.99 0.64 -11.18
C ILE A 34 -2.23 0.05 -12.58
N GLY A 35 -1.78 0.74 -13.63
CA GLY A 35 -1.82 0.25 -15.00
C GLY A 35 -0.96 -1.00 -15.20
N GLU A 36 0.23 -1.03 -14.61
CA GLU A 36 1.15 -2.17 -14.67
C GLU A 36 0.59 -3.39 -13.90
N VAL A 37 0.00 -3.18 -12.72
CA VAL A 37 -0.78 -4.23 -12.01
C VAL A 37 -1.88 -4.80 -12.92
N ALA A 38 -2.64 -3.94 -13.59
CA ALA A 38 -3.71 -4.38 -14.49
C ALA A 38 -3.17 -5.15 -15.69
N GLU A 39 -2.02 -4.75 -16.23
CA GLU A 39 -1.31 -5.46 -17.29
C GLU A 39 -0.88 -6.87 -16.86
N GLN A 40 -0.24 -7.02 -15.70
CA GLN A 40 0.18 -8.33 -15.19
C GLN A 40 -1.02 -9.27 -14.98
N ILE A 41 -2.13 -8.75 -14.45
CA ILE A 41 -3.39 -9.51 -14.33
C ILE A 41 -3.94 -9.90 -15.70
N SER A 42 -3.84 -9.02 -16.71
CA SER A 42 -4.29 -9.30 -18.06
C SER A 42 -3.45 -10.39 -18.75
N ILE A 43 -2.13 -10.39 -18.54
CA ILE A 43 -1.21 -11.44 -19.04
C ILE A 43 -1.54 -12.78 -18.37
N ARG A 44 -1.70 -12.78 -17.03
CA ARG A 44 -2.08 -13.95 -16.24
C ARG A 44 -3.35 -14.61 -16.80
N ASP A 45 -4.36 -13.80 -17.07
CA ASP A 45 -5.66 -14.26 -17.54
C ASP A 45 -5.69 -14.56 -19.05
N GLY A 46 -4.56 -14.41 -19.76
CA GLY A 46 -4.43 -14.70 -21.19
C GLY A 46 -5.13 -13.70 -22.11
N ARG A 47 -5.44 -12.50 -21.62
CA ARG A 47 -6.08 -11.41 -22.39
C ARG A 47 -5.06 -10.50 -23.09
N LYS A 48 -3.78 -10.55 -22.69
CA LYS A 48 -2.65 -9.86 -23.31
C LYS A 48 -1.48 -10.83 -23.45
N ASP A 49 -0.67 -10.67 -24.48
CA ASP A 49 0.57 -11.43 -24.64
C ASP A 49 1.60 -10.99 -23.58
N GLY A 50 2.37 -11.95 -23.06
CA GLY A 50 3.41 -11.70 -22.06
C GLY A 50 3.96 -13.00 -21.47
N ASP A 51 4.99 -12.86 -20.63
CA ASP A 51 5.64 -13.99 -19.97
C ASP A 51 4.84 -14.43 -18.74
N LYS A 52 4.05 -15.51 -18.90
CA LYS A 52 3.23 -16.07 -17.83
C LYS A 52 4.04 -16.68 -16.69
N GLU A 53 5.30 -17.05 -16.92
CA GLU A 53 6.17 -17.61 -15.88
C GLU A 53 6.65 -16.52 -14.93
N ALA A 54 6.86 -15.30 -15.44
CA ALA A 54 7.29 -14.13 -14.66
C ALA A 54 6.14 -13.35 -13.98
N VAL A 55 4.89 -13.52 -14.42
CA VAL A 55 3.72 -12.73 -13.96
C VAL A 55 3.61 -12.58 -12.45
N ILE A 56 3.84 -13.65 -11.67
CA ILE A 56 3.67 -13.59 -10.21
C ILE A 56 4.76 -12.73 -9.55
N GLU A 57 5.98 -12.80 -10.05
CA GLU A 57 7.09 -11.97 -9.57
C GLU A 57 6.85 -10.50 -9.92
N GLU A 58 6.54 -10.21 -11.19
CA GLU A 58 6.28 -8.85 -11.67
C GLU A 58 5.06 -8.24 -10.98
N LEU A 59 3.95 -8.99 -10.84
CA LEU A 59 2.79 -8.52 -10.08
C LEU A 59 3.14 -8.15 -8.64
N GLY A 60 4.07 -8.88 -8.01
CA GLY A 60 4.57 -8.55 -6.67
C GLY A 60 5.32 -7.21 -6.63
N LYS A 61 6.10 -6.90 -7.67
CA LYS A 61 6.81 -5.61 -7.82
C LYS A 61 5.81 -4.47 -8.01
N GLU A 62 4.85 -4.62 -8.93
CA GLU A 62 3.91 -3.52 -9.21
C GLU A 62 2.98 -3.23 -8.01
N LEU A 63 2.57 -4.27 -7.26
CA LEU A 63 1.84 -4.08 -6.02
C LEU A 63 2.67 -3.35 -4.96
N ALA A 64 3.98 -3.63 -4.89
CA ALA A 64 4.88 -2.91 -4.00
C ALA A 64 5.03 -1.44 -4.41
N ASP A 65 5.05 -1.14 -5.71
CA ASP A 65 5.13 0.23 -6.22
C ASP A 65 3.83 1.01 -6.01
N VAL A 66 2.66 0.37 -6.15
CA VAL A 66 1.38 0.95 -5.72
C VAL A 66 1.40 1.32 -4.23
N ILE A 67 1.90 0.43 -3.37
CA ILE A 67 2.05 0.71 -1.93
C ILE A 67 3.04 1.87 -1.72
N HIS A 68 4.17 1.87 -2.44
CA HIS A 68 5.19 2.92 -2.35
C HIS A 68 4.61 4.30 -2.62
N TYR A 69 3.98 4.51 -3.78
CA TYR A 69 3.47 5.84 -4.13
C TYR A 69 2.27 6.24 -3.28
N THR A 70 1.43 5.29 -2.85
CA THR A 70 0.34 5.57 -1.90
C THR A 70 0.87 6.11 -0.58
N ILE A 71 1.88 5.46 0.01
CA ILE A 71 2.50 5.89 1.26
C ILE A 71 3.30 7.20 1.08
N ALA A 72 3.99 7.37 -0.05
CA ALA A 72 4.71 8.59 -0.36
C ALA A 72 3.76 9.80 -0.43
N ILE A 73 2.62 9.67 -1.12
CA ILE A 73 1.59 10.71 -1.18
C ILE A 73 1.08 11.06 0.21
N ALA A 74 0.82 10.07 1.06
CA ALA A 74 0.42 10.33 2.45
C ALA A 74 1.50 11.10 3.23
N GLY A 75 2.76 10.68 3.10
CA GLY A 75 3.91 11.32 3.75
C GLY A 75 4.07 12.79 3.37
N VAL A 76 4.12 13.12 2.08
CA VAL A 76 4.32 14.52 1.64
C VAL A 76 3.14 15.44 1.95
N ASN A 77 1.95 14.87 2.16
CA ASN A 77 0.74 15.61 2.54
C ASN A 77 0.52 15.67 4.07
N GLY A 78 1.44 15.13 4.87
CA GLY A 78 1.32 15.13 6.33
C GLY A 78 0.14 14.27 6.85
N ILE A 79 -0.27 13.27 6.07
CA ILE A 79 -1.35 12.35 6.44
C ILE A 79 -0.76 11.23 7.29
N ASP A 80 -1.29 11.02 8.49
CA ASP A 80 -0.98 9.82 9.29
C ASP A 80 -1.74 8.61 8.72
N LEU A 81 -1.13 7.92 7.76
CA LEU A 81 -1.80 6.84 7.04
C LEU A 81 -2.09 5.63 7.95
N GLU A 82 -1.21 5.33 8.89
CA GLU A 82 -1.40 4.24 9.85
C GLU A 82 -2.67 4.49 10.69
N LYS A 83 -2.81 5.71 11.24
CA LYS A 83 -4.03 6.11 11.94
C LYS A 83 -5.28 6.02 11.06
N VAL A 84 -5.22 6.55 9.83
CA VAL A 84 -6.36 6.52 8.89
C VAL A 84 -6.79 5.08 8.56
N ILE A 85 -5.85 4.16 8.37
CA ILE A 85 -6.14 2.74 8.13
C ILE A 85 -6.90 2.14 9.31
N LEU A 86 -6.41 2.36 10.53
CA LEU A 86 -7.03 1.83 11.74
C LEU A 86 -8.44 2.38 11.96
N GLU A 87 -8.65 3.69 11.76
CA GLU A 87 -9.96 4.34 11.91
C GLU A 87 -10.97 3.87 10.85
N LYS A 88 -10.53 3.70 9.60
CA LYS A 88 -11.40 3.18 8.53
C LYS A 88 -11.78 1.72 8.77
N ASP A 89 -10.85 0.89 9.22
CA ASP A 89 -11.14 -0.51 9.55
C ASP A 89 -12.13 -0.61 10.71
N LEU A 90 -11.91 0.14 11.79
CA LEU A 90 -12.84 0.19 12.93
C LEU A 90 -14.26 0.58 12.48
N SER A 91 -14.36 1.63 11.64
CA SER A 91 -15.64 2.08 11.10
C SER A 91 -16.33 1.00 10.24
N ALA A 92 -15.56 0.26 9.43
CA ALA A 92 -16.06 -0.85 8.64
C ALA A 92 -16.50 -2.03 9.52
N ALA A 93 -15.71 -2.40 10.53
CA ALA A 93 -16.03 -3.47 11.47
C ALA A 93 -17.36 -3.21 12.19
N ILE A 94 -17.60 -1.98 12.64
CA ILE A 94 -18.89 -1.58 13.24
C ILE A 94 -20.02 -1.68 12.20
N LYS A 95 -19.81 -1.11 11.01
CA LYS A 95 -20.84 -1.07 9.95
C LYS A 95 -21.28 -2.45 9.49
N TYR A 96 -20.33 -3.38 9.36
CA TYR A 96 -20.56 -4.73 8.84
C TYR A 96 -20.62 -5.80 9.94
N GLN A 97 -20.64 -5.39 11.21
CA GLN A 97 -20.75 -6.29 12.37
C GLN A 97 -19.68 -7.38 12.39
N HIS A 98 -18.44 -7.01 12.08
CA HIS A 98 -17.32 -7.93 12.22
C HIS A 98 -17.12 -8.30 13.69
N SER A 99 -16.72 -9.54 13.95
CA SER A 99 -16.45 -10.02 15.31
C SER A 99 -15.18 -9.44 15.94
N THR A 100 -14.31 -8.82 15.12
CA THR A 100 -13.11 -8.13 15.58
C THR A 100 -12.72 -7.02 14.60
N ASN A 101 -11.98 -6.01 15.07
CA ASN A 101 -11.35 -4.98 14.23
C ASN A 101 -9.82 -5.10 14.26
N LEU A 102 -9.14 -4.38 13.35
CA LEU A 102 -7.70 -4.43 13.18
C LEU A 102 -6.92 -4.04 14.44
N MET A 103 -7.40 -3.04 15.21
CA MET A 103 -6.73 -2.64 16.46
C MET A 103 -6.76 -3.80 17.48
N GLU A 104 -7.93 -4.41 17.68
CA GLU A 104 -8.10 -5.56 18.58
C GLU A 104 -7.24 -6.75 18.14
N TYR A 105 -7.21 -7.03 16.84
CA TYR A 105 -6.40 -8.11 16.29
C TYR A 105 -4.90 -7.91 16.57
N ILE A 106 -4.40 -6.68 16.37
CA ILE A 106 -3.00 -6.34 16.66
C ILE A 106 -2.71 -6.50 18.17
N GLU A 107 -3.59 -6.05 19.05
CA GLU A 107 -3.41 -6.20 20.50
C GLU A 107 -3.41 -7.66 20.97
N GLN A 108 -4.25 -8.51 20.36
CA GLN A 108 -4.32 -9.94 20.68
C GLN A 108 -3.06 -10.68 20.22
N THR A 109 -2.55 -10.33 19.04
CA THR A 109 -1.37 -10.98 18.45
C THR A 109 -0.06 -10.50 19.07
N ALA A 110 0.02 -9.24 19.50
CA ALA A 110 1.19 -8.69 20.20
C ALA A 110 1.46 -9.34 21.57
N LYS A 111 0.48 -10.02 22.16
CA LYS A 111 0.66 -10.80 23.40
C LYS A 111 1.31 -12.17 23.16
N ASN A 112 1.40 -12.60 21.91
CA ASN A 112 1.88 -13.91 21.49
C ASN A 112 3.19 -13.85 20.69
N ASP A 113 3.71 -12.65 20.43
CA ASP A 113 4.96 -12.33 19.72
C ASP A 113 6.07 -11.94 20.72
#